data_AF-A0A523RRG9-F1
#
_entry.id   AF-A0A523RRG9-F1
#
_cell.length_a   1.000
_cell.length_b   1.000
_cell.length_c   1.000
_cell.angle_alpha   90.00
_cell.angle_beta   90.00
_cell.angle_gamma   90.00
#
_symmetry.space_group_name_H-M   'P 1'
#
loop_
_entity.id
_entity.type
_entity.pdbx_description
1 polymer ?
#
loop_
_entity_poly.entity_id
_entity_poly.type
_entity_poly.pdbx_seq_one_letter_code
_entity_poly.pdbx_strand_id
1 'polypeptide(L)'
;MNKQETRTLIRASIEEEVLNKRAEFRALRSGTNSYNDEQKEYAMNKAQGIGVRATARLLLLPRKTMQRWLRVKGIQVKRCPSWVYDWAYWR
;
A
#
# COMPACT_ATOMS: atom_id res chain seq x y z
N MET A 1 -16.12 11.76 -26.14
CA MET A 1 -15.19 11.80 -25.00
C MET A 1 -13.77 11.84 -25.53
N ASN A 2 -13.02 12.89 -25.22
CA ASN A 2 -11.65 13.06 -25.74
C ASN A 2 -10.61 12.43 -24.78
N LYS A 3 -9.37 12.24 -25.27
CA LYS A 3 -8.26 11.63 -24.52
C LYS A 3 -7.97 12.31 -23.16
N GLN A 4 -8.07 13.64 -23.11
CA GLN A 4 -7.92 14.46 -21.91
C GLN A 4 -9.02 14.17 -20.88
N GLU A 5 -10.28 14.14 -21.32
CA GLU A 5 -11.45 13.83 -20.47
C GLU A 5 -11.36 12.40 -19.92
N THR A 6 -10.92 11.46 -20.75
CA THR A 6 -10.72 10.07 -20.32
C THR A 6 -9.64 9.98 -19.24
N ARG A 7 -8.53 10.72 -19.41
CA ARG A 7 -7.44 10.77 -18.42
C ARG A 7 -7.88 11.41 -17.11
N THR A 8 -8.70 12.45 -17.14
CA THR A 8 -9.21 13.09 -15.92
C THR A 8 -10.15 12.17 -15.16
N LEU A 9 -11.03 11.43 -15.86
CA LEU A 9 -11.92 10.44 -15.23
C LEU A 9 -11.13 9.29 -14.59
N ILE A 10 -10.15 8.74 -15.30
CA ILE A 10 -9.27 7.69 -14.75
C ILE A 10 -8.55 8.19 -13.50
N ARG A 11 -8.00 9.41 -13.54
CA ARG A 11 -7.29 9.98 -12.39
C ARG A 11 -8.22 10.16 -11.18
N ALA A 12 -9.41 10.71 -11.39
CA ALA A 12 -10.39 10.90 -10.33
C ALA A 12 -10.79 9.56 -9.69
N SER A 13 -11.03 8.53 -10.51
CA SER A 13 -11.33 7.18 -10.03
C SER A 13 -10.19 6.58 -9.21
N ILE A 14 -8.93 6.73 -9.65
CA ILE A 14 -7.76 6.28 -8.89
C ILE A 14 -7.65 7.03 -7.55
N GLU A 15 -7.89 8.34 -7.54
CA GLU A 15 -7.85 9.15 -6.33
C GLU A 15 -8.93 8.74 -5.33
N GLU A 16 -10.14 8.47 -5.80
CA GLU A 16 -11.23 7.93 -4.99
C GLU A 16 -10.86 6.57 -4.39
N GLU A 17 -10.32 5.65 -5.18
CA GLU A 17 -9.88 4.34 -4.66
C GLU A 17 -8.79 4.51 -3.59
N VAL A 18 -7.82 5.40 -3.81
CA VAL A 18 -6.76 5.72 -2.83
C VAL A 18 -7.37 6.25 -1.53
N LEU A 19 -8.37 7.13 -1.60
CA LEU A 19 -9.07 7.65 -0.43
C LEU A 19 -9.84 6.55 0.31
N ASN A 20 -10.50 5.65 -0.42
CA ASN A 20 -11.23 4.53 0.15
C ASN A 20 -10.28 3.58 0.91
N LYS A 21 -9.11 3.23 0.33
CA LYS A 21 -8.11 2.41 1.04
C LYS A 21 -7.54 3.08 2.28
N ARG A 22 -7.41 4.41 2.27
CA ARG A 22 -7.04 5.17 3.48
C ARG A 22 -8.15 5.20 4.52
N ALA A 23 -9.41 5.22 4.10
CA ALA A 23 -10.55 5.19 5.00
C ALA A 23 -10.66 3.81 5.67
N GLU A 24 -10.58 2.73 4.90
CA GLU A 24 -10.51 1.34 5.41
C GLU A 24 -9.41 1.21 6.49
N PHE A 25 -8.18 1.63 6.18
CA PHE A 25 -7.06 1.56 7.13
C PHE A 25 -7.27 2.39 8.41
N ARG A 26 -7.94 3.55 8.30
CA ARG A 26 -8.25 4.40 9.45
C ARG A 26 -9.39 3.84 10.30
N ALA A 27 -10.38 3.21 9.68
CA ALA A 27 -11.51 2.58 10.36
C ALA A 27 -11.06 1.43 11.28
N LEU A 28 -9.97 0.76 10.93
CA LEU A 28 -9.35 -0.27 11.78
C LEU A 28 -8.76 0.29 13.09
N ARG A 29 -8.64 1.61 13.27
CA ARG A 29 -8.00 2.19 14.45
C ARG A 29 -8.89 2.05 15.69
N SER A 30 -8.40 1.38 16.72
CA SER A 30 -9.10 1.23 18.01
C SER A 30 -8.60 2.23 19.06
N GLY A 31 -9.09 3.47 19.07
CA GLY A 31 -9.00 4.44 20.19
C GLY A 31 -7.62 4.87 20.71
N THR A 32 -6.53 4.20 20.33
CA THR A 32 -5.17 4.42 20.83
C THR A 32 -4.35 5.31 19.90
N ASN A 33 -3.30 5.92 20.44
CA ASN A 33 -2.30 6.67 19.67
C ASN A 33 -1.31 5.77 18.90
N SER A 34 -1.28 4.47 19.19
CA SER A 34 -0.50 3.47 18.47
C SER A 34 -1.34 2.72 17.43
N TYR A 35 -0.67 2.22 16.39
CA TYR A 35 -1.27 1.29 15.43
C TYR A 35 -1.53 -0.06 16.11
N ASN A 36 -2.76 -0.55 16.00
CA ASN A 36 -3.12 -1.88 16.48
C ASN A 36 -2.66 -2.97 15.49
N ASP A 37 -2.85 -4.23 15.85
CA ASP A 37 -2.34 -5.35 15.06
C ASP A 37 -3.10 -5.52 13.74
N GLU A 38 -4.40 -5.24 13.70
CA GLU A 38 -5.19 -5.24 12.46
C GLU A 38 -4.67 -4.22 11.44
N GLN A 39 -4.33 -3.00 11.88
CA GLN A 39 -3.72 -2.00 11.01
C GLN A 39 -2.36 -2.47 10.47
N LYS A 40 -1.52 -3.06 11.32
CA LYS A 40 -0.23 -3.58 10.89
C LYS A 40 -0.41 -4.68 9.86
N GLU A 41 -1.33 -5.60 10.09
CA GLU A 41 -1.61 -6.72 9.20
C GLU A 41 -2.16 -6.27 7.86
N TYR A 42 -3.16 -5.38 7.86
CA TYR A 42 -3.70 -4.77 6.65
C TYR A 42 -2.59 -4.16 5.79
N ALA A 43 -1.72 -3.36 6.41
CA ALA A 43 -0.63 -2.71 5.71
C ALA A 43 0.40 -3.71 5.18
N MET A 44 0.77 -4.73 5.96
CA MET A 44 1.72 -5.77 5.53
C MET A 44 1.17 -6.60 4.36
N ASN A 45 -0.10 -7.01 4.42
CA ASN A 45 -0.75 -7.76 3.34
C ASN A 45 -0.80 -6.93 2.05
N LYS A 46 -1.15 -5.64 2.15
CA LYS A 46 -1.11 -4.74 0.98
C LYS A 46 0.31 -4.61 0.41
N ALA A 47 1.32 -4.57 1.27
CA ALA A 47 2.72 -4.48 0.86
C ALA A 47 3.24 -5.71 0.12
N GLN A 48 2.65 -6.89 0.29
CA GLN A 48 2.98 -8.06 -0.53
C GLN A 48 2.51 -7.89 -1.98
N GLY A 49 1.33 -7.31 -2.19
CA GLY A 49 0.77 -7.09 -3.53
C GLY A 49 1.46 -5.96 -4.30
N ILE A 50 1.50 -4.75 -3.73
CA ILE A 50 1.97 -3.54 -4.45
C ILE A 50 3.37 -3.07 -4.02
N GLY A 51 3.99 -3.75 -3.04
CA GLY A 51 5.29 -3.39 -2.50
C GLY A 51 5.24 -2.39 -1.34
N VAL A 52 6.29 -2.39 -0.53
CA VAL A 52 6.41 -1.58 0.70
C VAL A 52 6.34 -0.08 0.43
N ARG A 53 7.02 0.40 -0.62
CA ARG A 53 7.09 1.84 -0.93
C ARG A 53 5.73 2.37 -1.40
N ALA A 54 5.04 1.63 -2.27
CA ALA A 54 3.73 2.00 -2.76
C ALA A 54 2.71 2.00 -1.61
N THR A 55 2.74 0.96 -0.77
CA THR A 55 1.84 0.85 0.39
C THR A 55 2.06 1.96 1.40
N ALA A 56 3.31 2.32 1.72
CA ALA A 56 3.60 3.43 2.62
C ALA A 56 3.02 4.76 2.11
N ARG A 57 3.08 5.02 0.80
CA ARG A 57 2.48 6.20 0.17
C ARG A 57 0.95 6.14 0.15
N LEU A 58 0.40 4.97 -0.17
CA LEU A 58 -1.04 4.73 -0.19
C LEU A 58 -1.64 5.02 1.20
N LEU A 59 -1.05 4.48 2.25
CA LEU A 59 -1.58 4.56 3.62
C LEU A 59 -1.07 5.77 4.43
N LEU A 60 -0.26 6.64 3.82
CA LEU A 60 0.38 7.79 4.48
C LEU A 60 1.21 7.38 5.72
N LEU A 61 1.89 6.24 5.63
CA LEU A 61 2.76 5.74 6.69
C LEU A 61 4.22 6.08 6.39
N PRO A 62 5.03 6.41 7.41
CA PRO A 62 6.47 6.47 7.24
C PRO A 62 6.99 5.11 6.76
N ARG A 63 7.83 5.09 5.72
CA ARG A 63 8.42 3.85 5.19
C ARG A 63 9.14 3.04 6.29
N LYS A 64 9.82 3.73 7.22
CA LYS A 64 10.52 3.10 8.35
C LYS A 64 9.55 2.30 9.25
N THR A 65 8.33 2.78 9.44
CA THR A 65 7.29 2.10 10.24
C THR A 65 6.92 0.77 9.61
N MET A 66 6.62 0.77 8.31
CA MET A 66 6.34 -0.46 7.55
C MET A 66 7.51 -1.45 7.60
N GLN A 67 8.73 -0.96 7.41
CA GLN A 67 9.93 -1.81 7.47
C GLN A 67 10.14 -2.42 8.85
N ARG A 68 9.85 -1.66 9.92
CA ARG A 68 9.95 -2.17 11.30
C ARG A 68 8.97 -3.32 11.54
N TRP A 69 7.72 -3.19 11.10
CA TRP A 69 6.71 -4.24 11.26
C TRP A 69 7.09 -5.53 10.52
N LEU A 70 7.56 -5.40 9.27
CA LEU A 70 8.00 -6.55 8.49
C LEU A 70 9.20 -7.26 9.12
N ARG A 71 10.19 -6.50 9.65
CA ARG A 71 11.34 -7.09 10.35
C ARG A 71 10.96 -7.85 11.61
N VAL A 72 9.99 -7.35 12.38
CA VAL A 72 9.49 -8.05 13.58
C VAL A 72 8.91 -9.42 13.22
N LYS A 73 8.34 -9.57 12.02
CA LYS A 73 7.85 -10.85 11.48
C LYS A 73 8.92 -11.67 10.75
N GLY A 74 10.20 -11.27 10.81
CA GLY A 74 11.30 -11.94 10.11
C GLY A 74 11.28 -11.75 8.58
N ILE A 75 10.45 -10.85 8.05
CA ILE A 75 10.31 -10.64 6.61
C ILE A 75 11.36 -9.64 6.13
N GLN A 76 12.28 -10.11 5.29
CA GLN A 76 13.26 -9.24 4.64
C GLN A 76 12.62 -8.45 3.50
N VAL A 77 12.67 -7.12 3.60
CA VAL A 77 12.13 -6.22 2.57
C VAL A 77 13.01 -6.28 1.32
N LYS A 78 12.57 -7.05 0.32
CA LYS A 78 13.17 -7.07 -1.02
C LYS A 78 12.95 -5.71 -1.72
N ARG A 79 13.84 -5.35 -2.66
CA ARG A 79 13.72 -4.09 -3.42
C ARG A 79 12.43 -4.03 -4.23
N CYS A 80 11.99 -5.17 -4.77
CA CYS A 80 10.71 -5.35 -5.45
C CYS A 80 10.04 -6.67 -5.03
N PRO A 81 8.70 -6.75 -5.10
CA PRO A 81 7.97 -8.02 -5.05
C PRO A 81 8.49 -9.03 -6.09
N SER A 82 8.39 -10.33 -5.81
CA SER A 82 8.85 -11.40 -6.70
C SER A 82 8.20 -11.34 -8.08
N TRP A 83 6.89 -11.07 -8.13
CA TRP A 83 6.14 -11.00 -9.39
C TRP A 83 6.69 -9.94 -10.36
N VAL A 84 7.37 -8.90 -9.88
CA VAL A 84 8.01 -7.90 -10.73
C VAL A 84 9.17 -8.50 -11.51
N TYR A 85 9.94 -9.39 -10.88
CA TYR A 85 11.01 -10.13 -11.54
C TYR A 85 10.45 -11.16 -12.51
N ASP A 86 9.38 -11.86 -12.12
CA ASP A 86 8.69 -12.79 -13.01
C ASP A 86 8.19 -12.05 -14.26
N TRP A 87 7.50 -10.92 -14.09
CA TRP A 87 7.03 -10.09 -15.20
C TRP A 87 8.16 -9.58 -16.10
N ALA A 88 9.29 -9.17 -15.52
CA ALA A 88 10.45 -8.71 -16.28
C ALA A 88 11.17 -9.83 -17.04
N TYR A 89 11.11 -11.07 -16.56
CA TYR A 89 11.70 -12.24 -17.22
C TYR A 89 10.91 -12.67 -18.46
N TRP A 90 9.58 -12.55 -18.42
CA TRP A 90 8.68 -12.90 -19.54
C TRP A 90 8.54 -11.79 -20.59
N ARG A 91 9.41 -10.78 -20.58
CA ARG A 91 9.41 -9.65 -21.53
C ARG A 91 10.65 -9.67 -22.39
#